data_AF-A0A9C7PPV4-F1
#
_entry.id   AF-A0A9C7PPV4-F1
#
_cell.length_a   1.000
_cell.length_b   1.000
_cell.length_c   1.000
_cell.angle_alpha   90.00
_cell.angle_beta   90.00
_cell.angle_gamma   90.00
#
_symmetry.space_group_name_H-M   'P 1'
#
loop_
_entity.id
_entity.type
_entity.pdbx_description
1 polymer ?
#
loop_
_entity_poly.entity_id
_entity_poly.type
_entity_poly.pdbx_seq_one_letter_code
_entity_poly.pdbx_strand_id
1 'polypeptide(L)'
;MASAIGRLEEVTKRIESALERAKLSSMEDNEESQKAPKRSATPQKSSSNGAPPPPGPPPPPLAKTSSDQESAESSTHSALFAAINSAGTDITKSLKKAVKPEKQEGETSQQPKDLAQAKVTSKPKFAQKTSQHSGEPKLYLKDGKTWTIEYQNSNYNLQVEVSDKKHSVYIYRCLDSVVKVVGKCNSITIDSCNKCGVVFESALSTCTLVNCNSVQLQVEKQAPSVAIDKTDGANIFIPSNIVSETQVVTAKSSSINVTVTNEDEDPVEFPLPEQFVNKYVGGRWITEPVRHE
;
A
#
# COMPACT_ATOMS: atom_id res chain seq x y z
N MET A 1 -13.55 -29.34 49.71
CA MET A 1 -12.97 -29.50 48.35
C MET A 1 -13.87 -30.30 47.39
N ALA A 2 -14.59 -31.35 47.81
CA ALA A 2 -15.44 -32.16 46.91
C ALA A 2 -16.60 -31.41 46.21
N SER A 3 -17.16 -30.35 46.82
CA SER A 3 -18.28 -29.59 46.24
C SER A 3 -17.88 -28.63 45.10
N ALA A 4 -16.62 -28.18 45.06
CA ALA A 4 -16.14 -27.28 44.01
C ALA A 4 -15.82 -28.02 42.71
N ILE A 5 -15.31 -29.26 42.81
CA ILE A 5 -14.98 -30.11 41.66
C ILE A 5 -16.27 -30.54 40.93
N GLY A 6 -17.31 -30.95 41.66
CA GLY A 6 -18.60 -31.32 41.05
C GLY A 6 -19.28 -30.16 40.30
N ARG A 7 -19.13 -28.91 40.78
CA ARG A 7 -19.62 -27.73 40.06
C ARG A 7 -18.84 -27.44 38.78
N LEU A 8 -17.55 -27.76 38.75
CA LEU A 8 -16.71 -27.57 37.56
C LEU A 8 -17.00 -28.61 36.47
N GLU A 9 -17.25 -29.86 36.87
CA GLU A 9 -17.68 -30.93 35.95
C GLU A 9 -19.04 -30.62 35.33
N GLU A 10 -19.98 -30.06 36.12
CA GLU A 10 -21.30 -29.68 35.61
C GLU A 10 -21.25 -28.49 34.65
N VAL A 11 -20.37 -27.52 34.88
CA VAL A 11 -20.14 -26.39 33.95
C VAL A 11 -19.54 -26.89 32.63
N THR A 12 -18.57 -27.81 32.70
CA THR A 12 -17.92 -28.37 31.50
C THR A 12 -18.94 -29.12 30.64
N LYS A 13 -19.82 -29.92 31.27
CA LYS A 13 -20.88 -30.67 30.58
C LYS A 13 -21.92 -29.76 29.91
N ARG A 14 -22.21 -28.61 30.51
CA ARG A 14 -23.13 -27.60 29.93
C ARG A 14 -22.51 -26.89 28.73
N ILE A 15 -21.20 -26.63 28.75
CA ILE A 15 -20.47 -26.03 27.63
C ILE A 15 -20.41 -26.99 26.43
N GLU A 16 -20.11 -28.26 26.66
CA GLU A 16 -20.09 -29.27 25.60
C GLU A 16 -21.46 -29.45 24.95
N SER A 17 -22.54 -29.50 25.75
CA SER A 17 -23.90 -29.59 25.21
C SER A 17 -24.33 -28.35 24.43
N ALA A 18 -23.90 -27.15 24.85
CA ALA A 18 -24.16 -25.92 24.09
C ALA A 18 -23.42 -25.89 22.75
N LEU A 19 -22.18 -26.41 22.73
CA LEU A 19 -21.37 -26.51 21.52
C LEU A 19 -21.96 -27.52 20.52
N GLU A 20 -22.52 -28.62 21.00
CA GLU A 20 -23.19 -29.61 20.15
C GLU A 20 -24.49 -29.07 19.53
N ARG A 21 -25.29 -28.33 20.31
CA ARG A 21 -26.51 -27.66 19.82
C ARG A 21 -26.19 -26.59 18.77
N ALA A 22 -25.11 -25.83 18.94
CA ALA A 22 -24.66 -24.85 17.94
C ALA A 22 -24.21 -25.53 16.64
N LYS A 23 -23.57 -26.69 16.73
CA LYS A 23 -23.20 -27.49 15.55
C LYS A 23 -24.41 -28.03 14.79
N LEU A 24 -25.42 -28.54 15.48
CA LEU A 24 -26.65 -29.04 14.87
C LEU A 24 -27.43 -27.92 14.16
N SER A 25 -27.55 -26.74 14.78
CA SER A 25 -28.17 -25.57 14.14
C SER A 25 -27.46 -25.15 12.85
N SER A 26 -26.11 -25.20 12.83
CA SER A 26 -25.35 -24.84 11.62
C SER A 26 -25.46 -25.84 10.46
N MET A 27 -25.93 -27.06 10.73
CA MET A 27 -26.14 -28.09 9.72
C MET A 27 -27.54 -27.98 9.09
N GLU A 28 -28.55 -27.54 9.83
CA GLU A 28 -29.92 -27.35 9.32
C GLU A 28 -30.03 -26.15 8.37
N ASP A 29 -29.30 -25.05 8.63
CA ASP A 29 -29.25 -23.87 7.74
C ASP A 29 -28.63 -24.16 6.36
N ASN A 30 -27.83 -25.23 6.23
CA ASN A 30 -27.16 -25.61 4.99
C ASN A 30 -28.00 -26.53 4.09
N GLU A 31 -29.05 -27.17 4.63
CA GLU A 31 -29.91 -28.09 3.87
C GLU A 31 -31.11 -27.37 3.21
N GLU A 32 -31.55 -26.23 3.75
CA GLU A 32 -32.70 -25.46 3.21
C GLU A 32 -32.35 -24.59 1.99
N SER A 33 -31.05 -24.35 1.71
CA SER A 33 -30.61 -23.52 0.56
C SER A 33 -30.50 -24.27 -0.78
N GLN A 34 -30.82 -25.58 -0.85
CA GLN A 34 -30.68 -26.40 -2.08
C GLN A 34 -31.99 -26.96 -2.67
N LYS A 35 -33.15 -26.31 -2.49
CA LYS A 35 -34.37 -26.75 -3.21
C LYS A 35 -35.22 -25.59 -3.75
N ALA A 36 -34.95 -25.18 -4.98
CA ALA A 36 -35.90 -24.44 -5.81
C ALA A 36 -36.83 -25.39 -6.59
N PRO A 37 -38.10 -25.00 -6.81
CA PRO A 37 -38.73 -25.33 -8.09
C PRO A 37 -39.32 -24.09 -8.80
N LYS A 38 -39.14 -24.09 -10.13
CA LYS A 38 -39.78 -23.21 -11.12
C LYS A 38 -41.30 -23.44 -11.15
N ARG A 39 -42.10 -22.37 -11.30
CA ARG A 39 -43.40 -22.38 -12.02
C ARG A 39 -43.85 -20.98 -12.45
N SER A 40 -44.62 -20.96 -13.53
CA SER A 40 -44.96 -19.84 -14.42
C SER A 40 -46.42 -19.36 -14.30
N ALA A 41 -46.61 -18.03 -14.51
CA ALA A 41 -47.76 -17.27 -15.07
C ALA A 41 -49.13 -17.23 -14.30
N THR A 42 -49.54 -16.11 -13.65
CA THR A 42 -50.34 -14.89 -14.08
C THR A 42 -51.77 -14.88 -13.49
N PRO A 43 -52.53 -13.74 -13.42
CA PRO A 43 -52.19 -12.36 -13.02
C PRO A 43 -53.20 -11.73 -12.02
N GLN A 44 -52.82 -10.75 -11.20
CA GLN A 44 -53.78 -9.84 -10.54
C GLN A 44 -53.28 -8.39 -10.41
N LYS A 45 -54.19 -7.45 -10.71
CA LYS A 45 -54.06 -5.99 -10.74
C LYS A 45 -53.99 -5.36 -9.34
N SER A 46 -53.12 -4.34 -9.14
CA SER A 46 -53.52 -2.94 -8.81
C SER A 46 -52.34 -2.01 -8.41
N SER A 47 -52.46 -0.76 -8.87
CA SER A 47 -51.94 0.53 -8.34
C SER A 47 -50.43 0.82 -8.15
N SER A 48 -49.87 1.47 -9.18
CA SER A 48 -49.11 2.74 -9.18
C SER A 48 -48.49 3.32 -7.89
N ASN A 49 -47.15 3.44 -7.88
CA ASN A 49 -46.45 4.73 -7.70
C ASN A 49 -45.01 4.62 -8.26
N GLY A 50 -44.64 5.57 -9.14
CA GLY A 50 -43.57 5.44 -10.11
C GLY A 50 -42.15 5.73 -9.60
N ALA A 51 -41.20 4.89 -10.05
CA ALA A 51 -39.77 5.15 -10.06
C ALA A 51 -39.36 5.91 -11.35
N PRO A 52 -38.29 6.72 -11.35
CA PRO A 52 -37.85 7.44 -12.55
C PRO A 52 -37.35 6.47 -13.62
N PRO A 53 -37.53 6.79 -14.92
CA PRO A 53 -37.17 5.88 -16.00
C PRO A 53 -35.65 5.71 -16.09
N PRO A 54 -35.16 4.52 -16.49
CA PRO A 54 -33.74 4.29 -16.75
C PRO A 54 -33.25 5.17 -17.91
N PRO A 55 -31.96 5.58 -17.90
CA PRO A 55 -31.38 6.34 -18.99
C PRO A 55 -31.46 5.55 -20.29
N GLY A 56 -31.89 6.22 -21.36
CA GLY A 56 -32.03 5.62 -22.68
C GLY A 56 -30.69 5.18 -23.28
N PRO A 57 -30.70 4.19 -24.19
CA PRO A 57 -29.51 3.74 -24.89
C PRO A 57 -28.91 4.88 -25.74
N PRO A 58 -27.58 4.91 -25.92
CA PRO A 58 -26.91 5.93 -26.72
C PRO A 58 -27.38 5.88 -28.18
N PRO A 59 -27.40 7.05 -28.88
CA PRO A 59 -27.89 7.14 -30.24
C PRO A 59 -27.04 6.31 -31.21
N PRO A 60 -27.67 5.66 -32.22
CA PRO A 60 -26.95 4.89 -33.21
C PRO A 60 -26.07 5.81 -34.10
N PRO A 61 -24.89 5.36 -34.54
CA PRO A 61 -24.03 6.12 -35.45
C PRO A 61 -24.73 6.33 -36.80
N LEU A 62 -24.67 7.56 -37.32
CA LEU A 62 -25.16 7.87 -38.67
C LEU A 62 -24.42 7.04 -39.72
N ALA A 63 -25.18 6.28 -40.51
CA ALA A 63 -24.70 5.60 -41.70
C ALA A 63 -24.37 6.61 -42.80
N LYS A 64 -23.14 6.56 -43.32
CA LYS A 64 -22.82 6.96 -44.69
C LYS A 64 -22.76 5.68 -45.52
N THR A 65 -23.63 5.58 -46.51
CA THR A 65 -23.64 4.54 -47.54
C THR A 65 -22.59 4.86 -48.60
N SER A 66 -21.66 3.94 -48.87
CA SER A 66 -21.55 3.22 -50.16
C SER A 66 -20.38 2.22 -50.17
N SER A 67 -20.74 0.98 -50.56
CA SER A 67 -19.99 -0.08 -51.27
C SER A 67 -18.68 -0.69 -50.71
N ASP A 68 -18.84 -1.97 -50.35
CA ASP A 68 -18.03 -3.15 -50.68
C ASP A 68 -16.62 -3.41 -50.10
N GLN A 69 -16.53 -4.64 -49.56
CA GLN A 69 -15.38 -5.56 -49.36
C GLN A 69 -14.76 -5.72 -47.95
N GLU A 70 -15.22 -6.79 -47.30
CA GLU A 70 -14.41 -7.96 -46.90
C GLU A 70 -13.14 -7.77 -46.03
N SER A 71 -13.30 -8.04 -44.73
CA SER A 71 -12.41 -8.82 -43.85
C SER A 71 -10.89 -8.80 -44.10
N ALA A 72 -10.13 -7.98 -43.35
CA ALA A 72 -8.68 -8.17 -43.19
C ALA A 72 -8.08 -7.52 -41.92
N GLU A 73 -8.64 -7.75 -40.74
CA GLU A 73 -8.07 -7.31 -39.43
C GLU A 73 -7.17 -8.39 -38.80
N SER A 74 -6.37 -9.10 -39.61
CA SER A 74 -5.37 -10.09 -39.14
C SER A 74 -4.00 -9.97 -39.82
N SER A 75 -3.84 -9.03 -40.76
CA SER A 75 -2.62 -8.86 -41.56
C SER A 75 -1.67 -7.78 -41.03
N THR A 76 -2.17 -6.81 -40.27
CA THR A 76 -1.39 -5.65 -39.77
C THR A 76 -0.40 -6.01 -38.65
N HIS A 77 -0.76 -6.93 -37.75
CA HIS A 77 0.15 -7.36 -36.68
C HIS A 77 1.27 -8.26 -37.21
N SER A 78 0.98 -9.16 -38.15
CA SER A 78 2.00 -10.03 -38.76
C SER A 78 3.01 -9.23 -39.58
N ALA A 79 2.56 -8.19 -40.30
CA ALA A 79 3.44 -7.28 -41.04
C ALA A 79 4.40 -6.51 -40.12
N LEU A 80 3.95 -6.11 -38.91
CA LEU A 80 4.79 -5.42 -37.95
C LEU A 80 5.88 -6.33 -37.37
N PHE A 81 5.55 -7.58 -37.03
CA PHE A 81 6.54 -8.55 -36.55
C PHE A 81 7.53 -8.98 -37.65
N ALA A 82 7.07 -9.07 -38.91
CA ALA A 82 7.96 -9.32 -40.05
C ALA A 82 8.93 -8.15 -40.31
N ALA A 83 8.47 -6.91 -40.16
CA ALA A 83 9.30 -5.72 -40.27
C ALA A 83 10.36 -5.64 -39.17
N ILE A 84 10.01 -6.03 -37.94
CA ILE A 84 10.95 -6.08 -36.81
C ILE A 84 12.01 -7.17 -37.00
N ASN A 85 11.62 -8.36 -37.47
CA ASN A 85 12.56 -9.45 -37.74
C ASN A 85 13.48 -9.16 -38.96
N SER A 86 13.00 -8.38 -39.93
CA SER A 86 13.78 -7.98 -41.12
C SER A 86 14.76 -6.84 -40.84
N ALA A 87 14.54 -6.04 -39.79
CA ALA A 87 15.41 -4.93 -39.41
C ALA A 87 16.64 -5.35 -38.57
N GLY A 88 16.82 -6.66 -38.34
CA GLY A 88 17.73 -7.26 -37.35
C GLY A 88 19.24 -7.05 -37.51
N THR A 89 19.71 -6.20 -38.41
CA THR A 89 21.15 -5.87 -38.53
C THR A 89 21.48 -4.39 -38.78
N ASP A 90 20.49 -3.51 -38.96
CA ASP A 90 20.73 -2.11 -39.36
C ASP A 90 20.41 -1.05 -38.27
N ILE A 91 20.00 -1.48 -37.08
CA ILE A 91 19.67 -0.59 -35.94
C ILE A 91 20.92 0.09 -35.33
N THR A 92 22.13 -0.36 -35.67
CA THR A 92 23.39 0.22 -35.17
C THR A 92 23.94 1.37 -36.02
N LYS A 93 23.33 1.69 -37.17
CA LYS A 93 23.76 2.81 -38.05
C LYS A 93 23.38 4.21 -37.54
N SER A 94 22.50 4.30 -36.54
CA SER A 94 22.01 5.58 -35.99
C SER A 94 22.69 6.01 -34.69
N LEU A 95 23.69 5.26 -34.20
CA LEU A 95 24.44 5.59 -32.99
C LEU A 95 25.68 6.44 -33.35
N LYS A 96 25.68 7.71 -32.93
CA LYS A 96 26.81 8.64 -33.11
C LYS A 96 28.06 8.08 -32.41
N LYS A 97 29.16 7.93 -33.15
CA LYS A 97 30.50 7.55 -32.65
C LYS A 97 30.97 8.54 -31.56
N ALA A 98 31.21 8.03 -30.35
CA ALA A 98 31.94 8.75 -29.33
C ALA A 98 33.44 8.77 -29.69
N VAL A 99 34.01 9.97 -29.77
CA VAL A 99 35.43 10.22 -30.02
C VAL A 99 36.22 9.84 -28.76
N LYS A 100 37.14 8.88 -28.89
CA LYS A 100 38.23 8.63 -27.94
C LYS A 100 39.31 9.70 -28.15
N PRO A 101 39.83 10.35 -27.10
CA PRO A 101 41.20 10.85 -27.10
C PRO A 101 42.13 9.81 -26.46
N GLU A 102 43.17 9.48 -27.21
CA GLU A 102 44.29 8.62 -26.85
C GLU A 102 45.40 9.45 -26.17
N LYS A 103 45.93 8.89 -25.08
CA LYS A 103 47.25 9.04 -24.44
C LYS A 103 48.03 10.35 -24.54
N GLN A 104 48.50 10.81 -23.37
CA GLN A 104 49.91 11.18 -23.22
C GLN A 104 50.51 10.44 -22.02
N GLU A 105 51.48 9.59 -22.36
CA GLU A 105 52.47 8.99 -21.46
C GLU A 105 53.48 10.05 -21.04
N GLY A 106 53.92 9.98 -19.79
CA GLY A 106 55.00 10.77 -19.23
C GLY A 106 55.58 10.01 -18.04
N GLU A 107 56.48 9.07 -18.33
CA GLU A 107 57.28 8.34 -17.36
C GLU A 107 58.29 9.27 -16.66
N THR A 108 58.51 9.06 -15.35
CA THR A 108 59.83 9.17 -14.71
C THR A 108 59.81 8.45 -13.35
N SER A 109 60.43 7.26 -13.36
CA SER A 109 61.46 6.75 -12.44
C SER A 109 61.27 6.70 -10.91
N GLN A 110 61.35 5.45 -10.44
CA GLN A 110 62.27 4.92 -9.40
C GLN A 110 61.91 4.95 -7.90
N GLN A 111 61.53 3.74 -7.45
CA GLN A 111 61.97 2.95 -6.28
C GLN A 111 61.61 3.32 -4.83
N PRO A 112 61.50 2.29 -3.94
CA PRO A 112 60.79 2.35 -2.67
C PRO A 112 61.71 2.43 -1.45
N LYS A 113 61.34 3.19 -0.42
CA LYS A 113 61.87 3.05 0.95
C LYS A 113 60.82 3.36 2.02
N ASP A 114 60.99 2.62 3.10
CA ASP A 114 60.15 2.42 4.28
C ASP A 114 59.93 3.63 5.21
N LEU A 115 58.81 3.52 5.96
CA LEU A 115 58.45 4.08 7.27
C LEU A 115 58.58 5.60 7.52
N ALA A 116 57.43 6.29 7.65
CA ALA A 116 57.00 6.95 8.91
C ALA A 116 55.72 7.80 8.74
N GLN A 117 54.76 7.54 9.64
CA GLN A 117 53.76 8.46 10.25
C GLN A 117 53.51 9.85 9.63
N ALA A 118 52.29 10.07 9.12
CA ALA A 118 51.60 11.35 9.26
C ALA A 118 50.07 11.21 9.11
N LYS A 119 49.37 11.69 10.13
CA LYS A 119 47.92 11.81 10.29
C LYS A 119 47.44 13.09 9.61
N VAL A 120 46.56 13.04 8.61
CA VAL A 120 45.39 13.95 8.43
C VAL A 120 44.57 13.65 7.16
N THR A 121 43.24 13.61 7.36
CA THR A 121 42.16 14.05 6.45
C THR A 121 42.10 13.55 5.00
N SER A 122 41.13 12.69 4.72
CA SER A 122 39.92 13.02 3.92
C SER A 122 39.25 11.72 3.44
N LYS A 123 38.18 11.30 4.13
CA LYS A 123 37.25 10.31 3.56
C LYS A 123 36.36 11.04 2.55
N PRO A 124 36.23 10.58 1.30
CA PRO A 124 35.35 11.21 0.33
C PRO A 124 33.91 11.06 0.80
N LYS A 125 33.28 12.18 1.15
CA LYS A 125 31.82 12.25 1.31
C LYS A 125 31.21 11.94 -0.05
N PHE A 126 30.68 10.74 -0.19
CA PHE A 126 29.71 10.45 -1.23
C PHE A 126 28.45 11.27 -0.91
N ALA A 127 28.42 12.51 -1.38
CA ALA A 127 27.23 13.33 -1.33
C ALA A 127 26.21 12.70 -2.30
N GLN A 128 25.40 11.79 -1.78
CA GLN A 128 24.15 11.42 -2.44
C GLN A 128 23.37 12.71 -2.66
N LYS A 129 23.18 13.07 -3.93
CA LYS A 129 22.21 14.10 -4.33
C LYS A 129 20.86 13.64 -3.80
N THR A 130 20.47 14.14 -2.63
CA THR A 130 19.11 14.02 -2.15
C THR A 130 18.24 14.77 -3.15
N SER A 131 17.22 14.10 -3.68
CA SER A 131 16.25 14.68 -4.59
C SER A 131 15.50 15.78 -3.86
N GLN A 132 16.02 17.00 -3.93
CA GLN A 132 15.32 18.18 -3.42
C GLN A 132 13.95 18.24 -4.10
N HIS A 133 12.90 18.01 -3.32
CA HIS A 133 11.54 18.21 -3.80
C HIS A 133 11.35 19.72 -3.95
N SER A 134 11.13 20.15 -5.19
CA SER A 134 11.01 21.55 -5.58
C SER A 134 9.66 22.12 -5.14
N GLY A 135 9.61 22.74 -3.95
CA GLY A 135 8.50 23.56 -3.50
C GLY A 135 8.85 24.35 -2.24
N GLU A 136 8.12 25.43 -1.99
CA GLU A 136 8.28 26.22 -0.77
C GLU A 136 7.63 25.47 0.41
N PRO A 137 8.31 25.36 1.57
CA PRO A 137 7.76 24.72 2.75
C PRO A 137 6.46 25.40 3.19
N LYS A 138 5.39 24.63 3.32
CA LYS A 138 4.07 25.14 3.71
C LYS A 138 3.52 24.36 4.89
N LEU A 139 2.83 25.08 5.77
CA LEU A 139 2.01 24.54 6.84
C LEU A 139 0.82 25.47 7.00
N TYR A 140 -0.38 24.99 6.67
CA TYR A 140 -1.60 25.78 6.79
C TYR A 140 -2.83 24.88 6.91
N LEU A 141 -3.93 25.46 7.42
CA LEU A 141 -5.23 24.80 7.44
C LEU A 141 -6.00 25.14 6.16
N LYS A 142 -6.04 24.19 5.23
CA LYS A 142 -6.76 24.32 3.96
C LYS A 142 -8.26 24.18 4.17
N ASP A 143 -9.03 25.13 3.61
CA ASP A 143 -10.49 25.16 3.64
C ASP A 143 -11.10 25.04 5.05
N GLY A 144 -10.34 25.43 6.09
CA GLY A 144 -10.74 25.28 7.49
C GLY A 144 -10.91 23.84 7.96
N LYS A 145 -10.43 22.84 7.20
CA LYS A 145 -10.70 21.40 7.48
C LYS A 145 -9.49 20.50 7.37
N THR A 146 -8.53 20.80 6.48
CA THR A 146 -7.41 19.89 6.21
C THR A 146 -6.09 20.57 6.53
N TRP A 147 -5.41 20.13 7.58
CA TRP A 147 -4.05 20.56 7.86
C TRP A 147 -3.13 20.04 6.76
N THR A 148 -2.48 20.94 6.06
CA THR A 148 -1.64 20.65 4.89
C THR A 148 -0.21 21.01 5.22
N ILE A 149 0.68 20.02 5.19
CA ILE A 149 2.13 20.15 5.41
C ILE A 149 2.82 19.74 4.12
N GLU A 150 3.45 20.68 3.43
CA GLU A 150 4.05 20.41 2.10
C GLU A 150 5.51 20.84 2.03
N TYR A 151 6.30 20.12 1.24
CA TYR A 151 7.66 20.51 0.81
C TYR A 151 8.63 20.80 1.97
N GLN A 152 8.42 20.16 3.12
CA GLN A 152 9.35 20.27 4.26
C GLN A 152 10.64 19.52 3.94
N ASN A 153 11.78 20.07 4.34
CA ASN A 153 13.09 19.48 4.10
C ASN A 153 13.97 19.60 5.35
N SER A 154 14.46 18.47 5.86
CA SER A 154 15.30 18.41 7.06
C SER A 154 14.71 19.14 8.28
N ASN A 155 13.38 19.08 8.44
CA ASN A 155 12.68 19.72 9.56
C ASN A 155 12.15 18.67 10.53
N TYR A 156 12.74 18.61 11.71
CA TYR A 156 12.44 17.60 12.73
C TYR A 156 11.52 18.10 13.86
N ASN A 157 11.12 19.37 13.82
CA ASN A 157 10.34 20.01 14.89
C ASN A 157 8.94 20.43 14.41
N LEU A 158 8.40 19.79 13.37
CA LEU A 158 7.06 20.09 12.86
C LEU A 158 6.02 19.51 13.80
N GLN A 159 5.16 20.37 14.32
CA GLN A 159 4.03 19.97 15.15
C GLN A 159 2.74 20.60 14.62
N VAL A 160 1.70 19.79 14.52
CA VAL A 160 0.34 20.22 14.19
C VAL A 160 -0.59 19.82 15.32
N GLU A 161 -1.24 20.81 15.91
CA GLU A 161 -2.25 20.60 16.95
C GLU A 161 -3.64 20.56 16.32
N VAL A 162 -4.29 19.41 16.40
CA VAL A 162 -5.62 19.17 15.84
C VAL A 162 -6.67 19.32 16.93
N SER A 163 -7.32 20.48 16.97
CA SER A 163 -8.38 20.78 17.95
C SER A 163 -9.75 20.18 17.60
N ASP A 164 -10.07 20.01 16.30
CA ASP A 164 -11.33 19.42 15.85
C ASP A 164 -11.10 18.04 15.22
N LYS A 165 -11.78 17.02 15.77
CA LYS A 165 -11.76 15.64 15.28
C LYS A 165 -12.26 15.45 13.85
N LYS A 166 -12.96 16.44 13.29
CA LYS A 166 -13.38 16.46 11.87
C LYS A 166 -12.24 16.85 10.93
N HIS A 167 -11.16 17.44 11.45
CA HIS A 167 -10.03 17.83 10.63
C HIS A 167 -9.25 16.61 10.16
N SER A 168 -8.67 16.71 8.97
CA SER A 168 -7.78 15.69 8.40
C SER A 168 -6.38 16.28 8.25
N VAL A 169 -5.36 15.43 8.20
CA VAL A 169 -3.96 15.86 8.02
C VAL A 169 -3.43 15.30 6.71
N TYR A 170 -2.84 16.16 5.89
CA TYR A 170 -2.24 15.84 4.61
C TYR A 170 -0.77 16.27 4.61
N ILE A 171 0.13 15.30 4.56
CA ILE A 171 1.58 15.48 4.54
C ILE A 171 2.07 15.12 3.14
N TYR A 172 2.63 16.09 2.42
CA TYR A 172 2.95 15.94 1.02
C TYR A 172 4.39 16.33 0.71
N ARG A 173 5.10 15.49 -0.05
CA ARG A 173 6.44 15.81 -0.59
C ARG A 173 7.44 16.31 0.46
N CYS A 174 7.35 15.78 1.67
CA CYS A 174 8.32 16.05 2.71
C CYS A 174 9.54 15.15 2.54
N LEU A 175 10.72 15.68 2.83
CA LEU A 175 12.00 14.99 2.74
C LEU A 175 12.72 15.09 4.09
N ASP A 176 13.19 13.96 4.61
CA ASP A 176 14.05 13.91 5.79
C ASP A 176 13.50 14.72 6.98
N SER A 177 12.19 14.63 7.22
CA SER A 177 11.47 15.49 8.17
C SER A 177 10.61 14.68 9.12
N VAL A 178 10.39 15.18 10.34
CA VAL A 178 9.55 14.56 11.35
C VAL A 178 8.34 15.44 11.65
N VAL A 179 7.15 14.87 11.55
CA VAL A 179 5.87 15.54 11.81
C VAL A 179 5.16 14.91 13.00
N LYS A 180 4.89 15.71 14.03
CA LYS A 180 4.09 15.31 15.20
C LYS A 180 2.67 15.86 15.07
N VAL A 181 1.68 14.98 15.03
CA VAL A 181 0.25 15.32 15.00
C VAL A 181 -0.33 15.10 16.38
N VAL A 182 -0.57 16.19 17.10
CA VAL A 182 -1.11 16.18 18.46
C VAL A 182 -2.62 16.31 18.41
N GLY A 183 -3.30 15.51 19.24
CA GLY A 183 -4.76 15.45 19.30
C GLY A 183 -5.38 14.42 18.34
N LYS A 184 -6.70 14.49 18.22
CA LYS A 184 -7.49 13.50 17.50
C LYS A 184 -7.96 14.06 16.17
N CYS A 185 -7.65 13.38 15.07
CA CYS A 185 -8.05 13.76 13.72
C CYS A 185 -8.96 12.70 13.07
N ASN A 186 -9.58 13.05 11.96
CA ASN A 186 -10.41 12.14 11.20
C ASN A 186 -9.56 11.11 10.44
N SER A 187 -8.60 11.60 9.65
CA SER A 187 -7.69 10.79 8.85
C SER A 187 -6.34 11.51 8.69
N ILE A 188 -5.31 10.71 8.39
CA ILE A 188 -3.97 11.19 8.07
C ILE A 188 -3.57 10.60 6.72
N THR A 189 -2.99 11.39 5.85
CA THR A 189 -2.45 10.94 4.57
C THR A 189 -1.03 11.45 4.41
N ILE A 190 -0.12 10.54 4.13
CA ILE A 190 1.31 10.79 3.91
C ILE A 190 1.58 10.40 2.46
N ASP A 191 1.77 11.39 1.60
CA ASP A 191 1.93 11.19 0.15
C ASP A 191 3.29 11.70 -0.32
N SER A 192 3.98 10.88 -1.11
CA SER A 192 5.21 11.25 -1.80
C SER A 192 6.32 11.73 -0.85
N CYS A 193 6.36 11.19 0.38
CA CYS A 193 7.34 11.55 1.40
C CYS A 193 8.52 10.58 1.39
N ASN A 194 9.72 11.09 1.66
CA ASN A 194 10.96 10.30 1.64
C ASN A 194 11.77 10.54 2.92
N LYS A 195 12.18 9.47 3.62
CA LYS A 195 12.90 9.56 4.90
C LYS A 195 12.16 10.36 5.97
N CYS A 196 10.83 10.24 6.00
CA CYS A 196 10.00 10.99 6.94
C CYS A 196 9.55 10.14 8.12
N GLY A 197 9.50 10.76 9.30
CA GLY A 197 8.86 10.21 10.49
C GLY A 197 7.53 10.92 10.75
N VAL A 198 6.49 10.17 11.07
CA VAL A 198 5.20 10.74 11.47
C VAL A 198 4.76 10.10 12.77
N VAL A 199 4.53 10.91 13.80
CA VAL A 199 4.01 10.47 15.10
C VAL A 199 2.63 11.10 15.27
N PHE A 200 1.62 10.31 15.60
CA PHE A 200 0.27 10.83 15.83
C PHE A 200 -0.46 10.17 16.99
N GLU A 201 -1.29 10.96 17.69
CA GLU A 201 -2.07 10.44 18.81
C GLU A 201 -3.21 9.54 18.34
N SER A 202 -4.14 10.08 17.54
CA SER A 202 -5.34 9.33 17.13
C SER A 202 -5.86 9.70 15.74
N ALA A 203 -6.19 8.68 14.96
CA ALA A 203 -6.95 8.79 13.72
C ALA A 203 -8.26 8.01 13.85
N LEU A 204 -9.40 8.66 13.57
CA LEU A 204 -10.72 8.04 13.68
C LEU A 204 -11.01 7.00 12.60
N SER A 205 -10.45 7.19 11.41
CA SER A 205 -10.71 6.34 10.25
C SER A 205 -9.45 5.58 9.84
N THR A 206 -8.64 6.18 8.98
CA THR A 206 -7.43 5.56 8.43
C THR A 206 -6.25 6.52 8.45
N CYS A 207 -5.06 5.95 8.65
CA CYS A 207 -3.81 6.56 8.29
C CYS A 207 -3.32 5.93 6.97
N THR A 208 -3.06 6.73 5.94
CA THR A 208 -2.65 6.24 4.63
C THR A 208 -1.26 6.71 4.26
N LEU A 209 -0.40 5.77 3.86
CA LEU A 209 0.92 6.01 3.29
C LEU A 209 0.84 5.70 1.80
N VAL A 210 1.17 6.66 0.95
CA VAL A 210 1.06 6.55 -0.52
C VAL A 210 2.31 7.10 -1.19
N ASN A 211 2.87 6.36 -2.15
CA ASN A 211 4.06 6.79 -2.91
C ASN A 211 5.26 7.19 -2.02
N CYS A 212 5.41 6.58 -0.86
CA CYS A 212 6.44 6.96 0.11
C CYS A 212 7.70 6.09 -0.02
N ASN A 213 8.82 6.56 0.52
CA ASN A 213 10.04 5.76 0.61
C ASN A 213 10.75 5.96 1.94
N SER A 214 11.17 4.87 2.60
CA SER A 214 11.90 4.89 3.86
C SER A 214 11.19 5.72 4.94
N VAL A 215 9.90 5.45 5.19
CA VAL A 215 9.10 6.22 6.14
C VAL A 215 8.88 5.48 7.46
N GLN A 216 8.68 6.24 8.53
CA GLN A 216 8.37 5.72 9.85
C GLN A 216 7.05 6.30 10.33
N LEU A 217 6.18 5.46 10.86
CA LEU A 217 4.88 5.86 11.41
C LEU A 217 4.77 5.37 12.84
N GLN A 218 4.42 6.23 13.79
CA GLN A 218 4.15 5.83 15.17
C GLN A 218 2.75 6.27 15.58
N VAL A 219 1.97 5.30 16.07
CA VAL A 219 0.65 5.52 16.66
C VAL A 219 0.81 5.59 18.18
N GLU A 220 0.29 6.63 18.84
CA GLU A 220 0.37 6.70 20.31
C GLU A 220 -0.88 6.17 21.02
N LYS A 221 -2.08 6.38 20.46
CA LYS A 221 -3.34 6.02 21.16
C LYS A 221 -4.33 5.20 20.33
N GLN A 222 -4.68 5.59 19.11
CA GLN A 222 -5.71 4.85 18.34
C GLN A 222 -5.58 5.03 16.82
N ALA A 223 -5.60 3.93 16.08
CA ALA A 223 -5.69 3.94 14.62
C ALA A 223 -6.36 2.64 14.12
N PRO A 224 -7.67 2.64 13.79
CA PRO A 224 -8.36 1.41 13.38
C PRO A 224 -7.78 0.77 12.12
N SER A 225 -7.22 1.58 11.22
CA SER A 225 -6.62 1.11 9.98
C SER A 225 -5.39 1.92 9.57
N VAL A 226 -4.34 1.23 9.16
CA VAL A 226 -3.16 1.78 8.48
C VAL A 226 -3.13 1.19 7.07
N ALA A 227 -3.29 2.03 6.05
CA ALA A 227 -3.23 1.64 4.65
C ALA A 227 -1.90 2.07 4.04
N ILE A 228 -1.23 1.17 3.33
CA ILE A 228 0.09 1.41 2.73
C ILE A 228 0.00 1.02 1.25
N ASP A 229 0.09 2.01 0.36
CA ASP A 229 0.07 1.81 -1.09
C ASP A 229 1.33 2.39 -1.75
N LYS A 230 1.89 1.68 -2.73
CA LYS A 230 3.08 2.12 -3.50
C LYS A 230 4.21 2.68 -2.64
N THR A 231 4.46 2.06 -1.49
CA THR A 231 5.47 2.54 -0.54
C THR A 231 6.57 1.51 -0.40
N ASP A 232 7.82 1.97 -0.50
CA ASP A 232 9.00 1.11 -0.39
C ASP A 232 9.78 1.45 0.88
N GLY A 233 9.77 0.54 1.85
CA GLY A 233 10.35 0.75 3.17
C GLY A 233 9.42 1.58 4.06
N ALA A 234 8.67 0.89 4.93
CA ALA A 234 7.91 1.55 6.00
C ALA A 234 7.97 0.75 7.30
N ASN A 235 8.32 1.45 8.40
CA ASN A 235 8.29 0.88 9.75
C ASN A 235 7.13 1.51 10.52
N ILE A 236 6.18 0.68 10.94
CA ILE A 236 4.96 1.10 11.64
C ILE A 236 5.06 0.66 13.11
N PHE A 237 5.14 1.62 14.02
CA PHE A 237 5.18 1.40 15.47
C PHE A 237 3.77 1.49 16.05
N ILE A 238 3.30 0.40 16.64
CA ILE A 238 1.97 0.28 17.22
C ILE A 238 2.11 -0.24 18.66
N PRO A 239 1.51 0.43 19.66
CA PRO A 239 1.60 -0.03 21.03
C PRO A 239 0.74 -1.29 21.24
N SER A 240 1.21 -2.18 22.10
CA SER A 240 0.59 -3.50 22.32
C SER A 240 -0.86 -3.44 22.78
N ASN A 241 -1.26 -2.37 23.47
CA ASN A 241 -2.62 -2.17 23.92
C ASN A 241 -3.63 -1.95 22.79
N ILE A 242 -3.20 -1.58 21.57
CA ILE A 242 -4.09 -1.32 20.42
C ILE A 242 -3.77 -2.16 19.18
N VAL A 243 -2.69 -2.95 19.20
CA VAL A 243 -2.25 -3.72 18.02
C VAL A 243 -3.33 -4.69 17.53
N SER A 244 -4.10 -5.28 18.44
CA SER A 244 -5.19 -6.21 18.11
C SER A 244 -6.40 -5.53 17.45
N GLU A 245 -6.55 -4.22 17.63
CA GLU A 245 -7.64 -3.41 17.04
C GLU A 245 -7.23 -2.74 15.72
N THR A 246 -5.94 -2.75 15.39
CA THR A 246 -5.38 -2.04 14.24
C THR A 246 -5.23 -2.97 13.04
N GLN A 247 -5.87 -2.65 11.93
CA GLN A 247 -5.71 -3.38 10.67
C GLN A 247 -4.65 -2.72 9.79
N VAL A 248 -3.63 -3.46 9.37
CA VAL A 248 -2.64 -3.00 8.39
C VAL A 248 -2.97 -3.57 7.02
N VAL A 249 -3.25 -2.70 6.05
CA VAL A 249 -3.59 -3.06 4.68
C VAL A 249 -2.46 -2.62 3.77
N THR A 250 -1.92 -3.52 2.96
CA THR A 250 -0.82 -3.23 2.04
C THR A 250 -1.23 -3.45 0.58
N ALA A 251 -0.73 -2.61 -0.31
CA ALA A 251 -0.88 -2.73 -1.75
C ALA A 251 0.38 -2.23 -2.45
N LYS A 252 0.92 -2.98 -3.42
CA LYS A 252 2.07 -2.57 -4.24
C LYS A 252 3.25 -1.98 -3.44
N SER A 253 3.49 -2.51 -2.25
CA SER A 253 4.44 -1.97 -1.28
C SER A 253 5.42 -3.07 -0.89
N SER A 254 6.64 -2.67 -0.53
CA SER A 254 7.71 -3.61 -0.18
C SER A 254 8.45 -3.19 1.09
N SER A 255 9.09 -4.14 1.76
CA SER A 255 9.87 -3.90 2.99
C SER A 255 9.05 -3.18 4.08
N ILE A 256 7.87 -3.73 4.37
CA ILE A 256 6.96 -3.19 5.39
C ILE A 256 7.14 -3.99 6.67
N ASN A 257 7.47 -3.30 7.77
CA ASN A 257 7.62 -3.90 9.08
C ASN A 257 6.64 -3.26 10.06
N VAL A 258 5.98 -4.08 10.86
CA VAL A 258 5.14 -3.63 11.99
C VAL A 258 5.89 -3.95 13.27
N THR A 259 6.20 -2.92 14.07
CA THR A 259 6.86 -3.05 15.35
C THR A 259 5.85 -2.86 16.47
N VAL A 260 5.72 -3.86 17.33
CA VAL A 260 4.89 -3.76 18.53
C VAL A 260 5.73 -3.18 19.66
N THR A 261 5.28 -2.05 20.21
CA THR A 261 5.99 -1.35 21.28
C THR A 261 5.32 -1.57 22.64
N ASN A 262 6.14 -1.82 23.66
CA ASN A 262 5.75 -1.93 25.07
C ASN A 262 6.56 -0.90 25.89
N GLU A 263 6.05 -0.47 27.04
CA GLU A 263 6.78 0.48 27.90
C GLU A 263 7.98 -0.19 28.59
N ASP A 264 7.89 -1.48 28.91
CA ASP A 264 8.86 -2.21 29.73
C ASP A 264 9.65 -3.29 28.98
N GLU A 265 9.33 -3.55 27.71
CA GLU A 265 9.94 -4.63 26.90
C GLU A 265 10.53 -4.09 25.61
N ASP A 266 11.53 -4.79 25.09
CA ASP A 266 12.13 -4.46 23.80
C ASP A 266 11.09 -4.55 22.68
N PRO A 267 11.05 -3.57 21.75
CA PRO A 267 10.12 -3.60 20.63
C PRO A 267 10.31 -4.86 19.78
N VAL A 268 9.20 -5.52 19.43
CA VAL A 268 9.21 -6.74 18.60
C VAL A 268 8.80 -6.39 17.18
N GLU A 269 9.67 -6.68 16.21
CA GLU A 269 9.46 -6.38 14.79
C GLU A 269 8.89 -7.57 14.03
N PHE A 270 7.86 -7.31 13.21
CA PHE A 270 7.15 -8.28 12.39
C PHE A 270 7.17 -7.82 10.92
N PRO A 271 7.95 -8.47 10.04
CA PRO A 271 7.88 -8.19 8.61
C PRO A 271 6.56 -8.67 8.01
N LEU A 272 5.92 -7.84 7.19
CA LEU A 272 4.70 -8.22 6.49
C LEU A 272 5.02 -8.95 5.17
N PRO A 273 4.28 -10.02 4.82
CA PRO A 273 4.44 -10.68 3.53
C PRO A 273 4.14 -9.74 2.37
N GLU A 274 5.01 -9.75 1.37
CA GLU A 274 4.86 -8.97 0.13
C GLU A 274 4.71 -9.86 -1.13
N GLN A 275 4.92 -11.17 -0.99
CA GLN A 275 4.75 -12.15 -2.06
C GLN A 275 3.60 -13.11 -1.74
N PHE A 276 2.82 -13.45 -2.76
CA PHE A 276 1.64 -14.31 -2.64
C PHE A 276 1.64 -15.39 -3.73
N VAL A 277 1.32 -16.62 -3.33
CA VAL A 277 1.11 -17.75 -4.26
C VAL A 277 -0.37 -17.84 -4.58
N ASN A 278 -0.68 -17.92 -5.87
CA ASN A 278 -2.05 -18.08 -6.36
C ASN A 278 -2.19 -19.46 -7.00
N LYS A 279 -3.08 -20.30 -6.47
CA LYS A 279 -3.33 -21.67 -6.98
C LYS A 279 -4.78 -21.80 -7.43
N TYR A 280 -5.00 -22.48 -8.55
CA TYR A 280 -6.33 -22.81 -9.03
C TYR A 280 -6.73 -24.20 -8.50
N VAL A 281 -7.68 -24.24 -7.56
CA VAL A 281 -8.13 -25.46 -6.88
C VAL A 281 -9.65 -25.50 -6.84
N GLY A 282 -10.25 -26.58 -7.34
CA GLY A 282 -11.70 -26.79 -7.26
C GLY A 282 -12.52 -25.70 -7.96
N GLY A 283 -12.05 -25.18 -9.09
CA GLY A 283 -12.77 -24.18 -9.89
C GLY A 283 -12.58 -22.73 -9.45
N ARG A 284 -11.79 -22.46 -8.39
CA ARG A 284 -11.53 -21.11 -7.87
C ARG A 284 -10.04 -20.85 -7.63
N TRP A 285 -9.66 -19.58 -7.64
CA TRP A 285 -8.33 -19.14 -7.22
C TRP A 285 -8.26 -19.03 -5.69
N ILE A 286 -7.17 -19.54 -5.11
CA ILE A 286 -6.83 -19.42 -3.69
C ILE A 286 -5.48 -18.70 -3.59
N THR A 287 -5.39 -17.70 -2.73
CA THR A 287 -4.20 -16.87 -2.52
C THR A 287 -3.67 -17.05 -1.11
N GLU A 288 -2.39 -17.35 -0.97
CA GLU A 288 -1.70 -17.51 0.31
C GLU A 288 -0.41 -16.69 0.33
N PRO A 289 -0.03 -16.03 1.44
CA PRO A 289 1.27 -15.36 1.55
C PRO A 289 2.41 -16.37 1.51
N VAL A 290 3.49 -16.04 0.81
CA VAL A 290 4.73 -16.82 0.83
C VAL A 290 5.35 -16.69 2.22
N ARG A 291 5.63 -17.83 2.87
CA ARG A 291 6.42 -17.89 4.10
C ARG A 291 7.81 -18.38 3.74
N HIS A 292 8.83 -17.64 4.16
CA HIS A 292 10.21 -18.10 4.12
C HIS A 292 10.50 -18.67 5.51
N GLU A 293 10.86 -19.96 5.57
CA GLU A 293 11.24 -20.67 6.80
C GLU A 293 12.57 -20.18 7.37
#